data_AF-A0A7S3IYW1-F1
#
_entry.id   AF-A0A7S3IYW1-F1
#
_cell.length_a   1.000
_cell.length_b   1.000
_cell.length_c   1.000
_cell.angle_alpha   90.00
_cell.angle_beta   90.00
_cell.angle_gamma   90.00
#
_symmetry.space_group_name_H-M   'P 1'
#
loop_
_entity.id
_entity.type
_entity.pdbx_description
1 polymer ?
#
loop_
_entity_poly.entity_id
_entity_poly.type
_entity_poly.pdbx_seq_one_letter_code
_entity_poly.pdbx_strand_id
1 'polypeptide(L)'
;MRLNLAHSAALKLHRSNMIVYDRKLGSFVPTSLGKVGSHYYIKYDSMLTYNRELKPHMGQIDIFRLFSLSKEFENIPIRENEKVEVAKFIDMVPVPIKGDVEETSSKINILLQAYISKFKLEGFDLNSDLVYIAQSASRIM
;
A
#
# COMPACT_ATOMS: atom_id res chain seq x y z
N MET A 1 -3.73 -4.35 32.55
CA MET A 1 -3.10 -4.78 31.27
C MET A 1 -4.00 -4.55 30.04
N ARG A 2 -5.24 -5.08 29.99
CA ARG A 2 -6.15 -4.94 28.82
C ARG A 2 -6.57 -3.49 28.50
N LEU A 3 -6.88 -2.67 29.51
CA LEU A 3 -7.26 -1.27 29.33
C LEU A 3 -6.13 -0.43 28.72
N ASN A 4 -4.88 -0.67 29.13
CA ASN A 4 -3.72 0.03 28.57
C ASN A 4 -3.49 -0.32 27.09
N LEU A 5 -3.76 -1.57 26.70
CA LEU A 5 -3.66 -2.00 25.31
C LEU A 5 -4.76 -1.33 24.46
N ALA A 6 -6.01 -1.37 24.91
CA ALA A 6 -7.13 -0.72 24.23
C ALA A 6 -6.91 0.79 24.09
N HIS A 7 -6.47 1.45 25.16
CA HIS A 7 -6.14 2.88 25.14
C HIS A 7 -5.01 3.19 24.15
N SER A 8 -3.93 2.40 24.15
CA SER A 8 -2.81 2.59 23.23
C SER A 8 -3.22 2.39 21.77
N ALA A 9 -4.04 1.38 21.47
CA ALA A 9 -4.58 1.14 20.13
C ALA A 9 -5.52 2.27 19.69
N ALA A 10 -6.41 2.72 20.57
CA ALA A 10 -7.32 3.83 20.30
C ALA A 10 -6.54 5.13 20.01
N LEU A 11 -5.45 5.39 20.72
CA LEU A 11 -4.58 6.55 20.43
C LEU A 11 -3.94 6.45 19.04
N LYS A 12 -3.51 5.26 18.60
CA LYS A 12 -2.97 5.07 17.24
C LYS A 12 -4.05 5.33 16.19
N LEU A 13 -5.21 4.71 16.34
CA LEU A 13 -6.35 4.87 15.41
C LEU A 13 -6.87 6.32 15.38
N HIS A 14 -6.84 7.02 16.50
CA HIS A 14 -7.22 8.41 16.57
C HIS A 14 -6.22 9.31 15.81
N ARG A 15 -4.91 9.07 16.00
CA ARG A 15 -3.85 9.79 15.28
C ARG A 15 -3.87 9.53 13.77
N SER A 16 -4.28 8.35 13.34
CA SER A 16 -4.44 8.02 11.92
C SER A 16 -5.79 8.45 11.34
N ASN A 17 -6.60 9.21 12.07
CA ASN A 17 -7.92 9.70 11.66
C ASN A 17 -8.93 8.58 11.34
N MET A 18 -8.75 7.39 11.91
CA MET A 18 -9.67 6.25 11.75
C MET A 18 -10.86 6.34 12.71
N ILE A 19 -10.64 6.92 13.90
CA ILE A 19 -11.68 7.14 14.91
C ILE A 19 -11.53 8.51 15.57
N VAL A 20 -12.62 9.05 16.07
CA VAL A 20 -12.61 10.10 17.09
C VAL A 20 -12.68 9.42 18.45
N TYR A 21 -11.68 9.68 19.30
CA TYR A 21 -11.58 9.07 20.63
C TYR A 21 -11.71 10.13 21.73
N ASP A 22 -12.80 10.06 22.50
CA ASP A 22 -12.95 10.87 23.71
C ASP A 22 -12.27 10.17 24.90
N ARG A 23 -11.17 10.73 25.38
CA ARG A 23 -10.40 10.16 26.50
C ARG A 23 -11.10 10.26 27.85
N LYS A 24 -12.00 11.24 28.04
CA LYS A 24 -12.71 11.47 29.29
C LYS A 24 -13.90 10.52 29.40
N LEU A 25 -14.66 10.39 28.31
CA LEU A 25 -15.84 9.51 28.26
C LEU A 25 -15.51 8.07 27.87
N GLY A 26 -14.33 7.82 27.29
CA GLY A 26 -13.95 6.50 26.80
C GLY A 26 -14.69 6.06 25.54
N SER A 27 -15.37 6.98 24.84
CA SER A 27 -16.20 6.68 23.67
C SER A 27 -15.41 6.73 22.36
N PHE A 28 -15.84 5.91 21.39
CA PHE A 28 -15.24 5.83 20.05
C PHE A 28 -16.29 6.13 18.99
N VAL A 29 -15.96 7.02 18.05
CA VAL A 29 -16.80 7.29 16.88
C VAL A 29 -15.99 6.99 15.61
N PRO A 30 -16.45 6.09 14.73
CA PRO A 30 -15.72 5.77 13.50
C PRO A 30 -15.83 6.92 12.49
N THR A 31 -14.71 7.28 11.88
CA THR A 31 -14.70 8.26 10.76
C THR A 31 -15.07 7.57 9.45
N SER A 32 -15.35 8.34 8.40
CA SER A 32 -15.53 7.78 7.05
C SER A 32 -14.28 7.03 6.58
N LEU A 33 -13.09 7.55 6.88
CA LEU A 33 -11.81 6.89 6.59
C LEU A 33 -11.71 5.54 7.33
N GLY A 34 -12.07 5.52 8.61
CA GLY A 34 -12.09 4.29 9.42
C GLY A 34 -13.05 3.24 8.88
N LYS A 35 -14.25 3.66 8.44
CA LYS A 35 -15.24 2.77 7.82
C LYS A 35 -14.72 2.15 6.53
N VAL A 36 -14.12 2.95 5.64
CA VAL A 36 -13.51 2.47 4.40
C VAL A 36 -12.39 1.47 4.71
N GLY A 37 -11.43 1.83 5.57
CA GLY A 37 -10.33 0.93 5.90
C GLY A 37 -10.80 -0.40 6.53
N SER A 38 -11.84 -0.37 7.35
CA SER A 38 -12.44 -1.59 7.90
C SER A 38 -13.18 -2.43 6.86
N HIS A 39 -13.91 -1.80 5.93
CA HIS A 39 -14.70 -2.51 4.92
C HIS A 39 -13.80 -3.23 3.92
N TYR A 40 -12.70 -2.60 3.52
CA TYR A 40 -11.75 -3.12 2.53
C TYR A 40 -10.56 -3.88 3.15
N TYR A 41 -10.53 -4.05 4.48
CA TYR A 41 -9.44 -4.74 5.19
C TYR A 41 -8.06 -4.12 4.90
N ILE A 42 -7.98 -2.79 4.95
CA ILE A 42 -6.75 -2.02 4.70
C ILE A 42 -6.13 -1.60 6.04
N LYS A 43 -4.80 -1.73 6.17
CA LYS A 43 -4.06 -1.30 7.36
C LYS A 43 -4.30 0.19 7.64
N TYR A 44 -4.44 0.56 8.91
CA TYR A 44 -4.64 1.96 9.30
C TYR A 44 -3.47 2.87 8.87
N ASP A 45 -2.25 2.33 8.79
CA ASP A 45 -1.08 3.08 8.32
C ASP A 45 -1.16 3.37 6.81
N SER A 46 -1.70 2.46 6.00
CA SER A 46 -1.96 2.70 4.56
C SER A 46 -3.05 3.74 4.37
N MET A 47 -4.14 3.63 5.14
CA MET A 47 -5.20 4.65 5.15
C MET A 47 -4.68 6.03 5.54
N LEU A 48 -3.74 6.09 6.49
CA LEU A 48 -3.06 7.34 6.86
C LEU A 48 -2.23 7.89 5.70
N THR A 49 -1.44 7.06 5.01
CA THR A 49 -0.69 7.46 3.81
C THR A 49 -1.62 8.01 2.74
N TYR A 50 -2.71 7.31 2.41
CA TYR A 50 -3.67 7.77 1.41
C TYR A 50 -4.33 9.09 1.82
N ASN A 51 -4.74 9.24 3.08
CA ASN A 51 -5.37 10.46 3.55
C ASN A 51 -4.43 11.69 3.47
N ARG A 52 -3.11 11.49 3.55
CA ARG A 52 -2.12 12.59 3.43
C ARG A 52 -1.79 12.92 1.98
N GLU A 53 -1.57 11.89 1.18
CA GLU A 53 -1.00 12.02 -0.17
C GLU A 53 -2.07 12.13 -1.27
N LEU A 54 -3.27 11.56 -1.09
CA LEU A 54 -4.32 11.58 -2.11
C LEU A 54 -4.81 13.01 -2.34
N LYS A 55 -4.70 13.50 -3.58
CA LYS A 55 -5.18 14.82 -4.02
C LYS A 55 -6.11 14.69 -5.25
N PRO A 56 -7.07 15.60 -5.44
CA PRO A 56 -8.03 15.53 -6.57
C PRO A 56 -7.42 15.57 -7.97
N HIS A 57 -6.20 16.08 -8.12
CA HIS A 57 -5.52 16.31 -9.40
C HIS A 57 -4.42 15.28 -9.70
N MET A 58 -4.33 14.20 -8.93
CA MET A 58 -3.34 13.15 -9.16
C MET A 58 -3.59 12.43 -10.49
N GLY A 59 -2.53 12.31 -11.30
CA GLY A 59 -2.56 11.51 -12.52
C GLY A 59 -2.29 10.03 -12.24
N GLN A 60 -2.40 9.20 -13.28
CA GLN A 60 -2.14 7.75 -13.14
C GLN A 60 -0.77 7.46 -12.53
N ILE A 61 0.28 8.17 -12.94
CA ILE A 61 1.64 7.99 -12.40
C ILE A 61 1.66 8.12 -10.87
N ASP A 62 0.96 9.13 -10.33
CA ASP A 62 0.94 9.39 -8.91
C ASP A 62 0.05 8.39 -8.16
N ILE A 63 -1.04 7.92 -8.78
CA ILE A 63 -1.91 6.87 -8.22
C ILE A 63 -1.17 5.53 -8.10
N PHE A 64 -0.48 5.09 -9.15
CA PHE A 64 0.33 3.87 -9.11
C PHE A 64 1.43 3.98 -8.06
N ARG A 65 2.11 5.13 -7.97
CA ARG A 65 3.10 5.38 -6.92
C ARG A 65 2.48 5.34 -5.52
N LEU A 66 1.32 5.96 -5.32
CA LEU A 66 0.63 5.97 -4.02
C LEU A 66 0.22 4.56 -3.59
N PHE A 67 -0.29 3.75 -4.52
CA PHE A 67 -0.56 2.34 -4.28
C PHE A 67 0.69 1.59 -3.84
N SER A 68 1.85 1.83 -4.45
CA SER A 68 3.09 1.15 -4.08
C SER A 68 3.64 1.53 -2.69
N LEU A 69 3.14 2.61 -2.07
CA LEU A 69 3.51 3.02 -0.71
C LEU A 69 2.66 2.36 0.39
N SER A 70 1.74 1.47 0.02
CA SER A 70 0.86 0.78 0.96
C SER A 70 1.64 -0.10 1.93
N LYS A 71 1.29 -0.04 3.22
CA LYS A 71 1.95 -0.84 4.27
C LYS A 71 1.65 -2.33 4.21
N GLU A 72 0.73 -2.76 3.36
CA GLU A 72 0.56 -4.14 2.97
C GLU A 72 1.86 -4.70 2.37
N PHE A 73 2.65 -3.86 1.69
CA PHE A 73 3.85 -4.29 0.97
C PHE A 73 5.17 -4.06 1.73
N GLU A 74 5.10 -3.65 3.00
CA GLU A 74 6.29 -3.26 3.78
C GLU A 74 7.32 -4.38 3.98
N ASN A 75 6.89 -5.64 3.84
CA ASN A 75 7.73 -6.82 4.02
C ASN A 75 8.20 -7.44 2.69
N ILE A 76 7.89 -6.84 1.54
CA ILE A 76 8.39 -7.32 0.25
C ILE A 76 9.87 -6.89 0.13
N PRO A 77 10.82 -7.83 0.10
CA PRO A 77 12.23 -7.48 -0.03
C PRO A 77 12.57 -7.16 -1.49
N ILE A 78 13.69 -6.47 -1.67
CA ILE A 78 14.40 -6.41 -2.95
C ILE A 78 15.49 -7.46 -2.89
N ARG A 79 15.53 -8.33 -3.89
CA ARG A 79 16.54 -9.40 -4.00
C ARG A 79 17.48 -9.06 -5.15
N GLU A 80 18.77 -9.37 -5.02
CA GLU A 80 19.75 -9.03 -6.07
C GLU A 80 19.51 -9.80 -7.37
N ASN A 81 19.02 -11.05 -7.28
CA ASN A 81 18.75 -11.93 -8.41
C ASN A 81 17.58 -11.47 -9.29
N GLU A 82 16.67 -10.63 -8.79
CA GLU A 82 15.51 -10.12 -9.53
C GLU A 82 15.74 -8.71 -10.10
N LYS A 83 16.76 -7.96 -9.64
CA LYS A 83 17.01 -6.57 -10.08
C LYS A 83 17.12 -6.44 -11.59
N VAL A 84 17.84 -7.36 -12.24
CA VAL A 84 18.04 -7.35 -13.70
C VAL A 84 16.72 -7.56 -14.44
N GLU A 85 15.85 -8.44 -13.92
CA GLU A 85 14.53 -8.69 -14.52
C GLU A 85 13.60 -7.48 -14.32
N VAL A 86 13.53 -6.93 -13.11
CA VAL A 86 12.73 -5.72 -12.80
C VAL A 86 13.20 -4.52 -13.64
N ALA A 87 14.50 -4.33 -13.81
CA ALA A 87 15.07 -3.26 -14.64
C ALA A 87 14.68 -3.38 -16.12
N LYS A 88 14.46 -4.59 -16.66
CA LYS A 88 13.97 -4.75 -18.04
C LYS A 88 12.54 -4.21 -18.19
N PHE A 89 11.72 -4.34 -17.16
CA PHE A 89 10.31 -3.95 -17.23
C PHE A 89 10.07 -2.46 -17.00
N ILE A 90 11.02 -1.72 -16.42
CA ILE A 90 10.82 -0.29 -16.09
C ILE A 90 10.48 0.56 -17.32
N ASP A 91 11.07 0.25 -18.48
CA ASP A 91 10.84 0.95 -19.74
C ASP A 91 9.72 0.30 -20.59
N MET A 92 9.22 -0.87 -20.19
CA MET A 92 8.17 -1.60 -20.90
C MET A 92 6.77 -1.36 -20.34
N VAL A 93 6.66 -0.95 -19.08
CA VAL A 93 5.37 -0.71 -18.44
C VAL A 93 4.68 0.53 -19.01
N PRO A 94 3.34 0.53 -19.15
CA PRO A 94 2.61 1.60 -19.84
C PRO A 94 2.61 2.94 -19.08
N VAL A 95 2.72 2.93 -17.75
CA VAL A 95 2.75 4.12 -16.91
C VAL A 95 4.17 4.34 -16.37
N PRO A 96 4.81 5.49 -16.65
CA PRO A 96 6.17 5.76 -16.19
C PRO A 96 6.34 5.62 -14.68
N ILE A 97 7.47 5.03 -14.26
CA ILE A 97 7.83 4.85 -12.87
C ILE A 97 8.61 6.07 -12.36
N LYS A 98 8.13 6.70 -11.29
CA LYS A 98 8.87 7.73 -10.55
C LYS A 98 9.61 7.08 -9.37
N GLY A 99 10.88 6.74 -9.53
CA GLY A 99 11.73 6.16 -8.48
C GLY A 99 12.89 5.35 -9.08
N ASP A 100 13.79 4.86 -8.22
CA ASP A 100 14.88 3.95 -8.60
C ASP A 100 14.41 2.48 -8.59
N VAL A 101 15.00 1.62 -9.41
CA VAL A 101 14.78 0.15 -9.40
C VAL A 101 15.16 -0.46 -8.04
N GLU A 102 16.06 0.20 -7.30
CA GLU A 102 16.43 -0.19 -5.93
C GLU A 102 15.40 0.23 -4.86
N GLU A 103 14.29 0.86 -5.23
CA GLU A 103 13.20 1.15 -4.29
C GLU A 103 12.12 0.05 -4.32
N THR A 104 11.67 -0.39 -3.14
CA THR A 104 10.59 -1.38 -3.03
C THR A 104 9.31 -0.88 -3.68
N SER A 105 9.04 0.44 -3.59
CA SER A 105 7.90 1.08 -4.26
C SER A 105 7.95 0.94 -5.78
N SER A 106 9.11 1.10 -6.40
CA SER A 106 9.28 0.93 -7.86
C SER A 106 9.02 -0.50 -8.27
N LYS A 107 9.59 -1.48 -7.53
CA LYS A 107 9.32 -2.91 -7.74
C LYS A 107 7.83 -3.21 -7.68
N ILE A 108 7.13 -2.76 -6.64
CA ILE A 108 5.69 -3.00 -6.48
C ILE A 108 4.89 -2.39 -7.64
N ASN A 109 5.24 -1.16 -8.04
CA ASN A 109 4.59 -0.46 -9.15
C ASN A 109 4.75 -1.24 -10.47
N ILE A 110 5.98 -1.62 -10.79
CA ILE A 110 6.32 -2.40 -11.98
C ILE A 110 5.54 -3.72 -11.98
N LEU A 111 5.50 -4.43 -10.85
CA LEU A 111 4.78 -5.71 -10.74
C LEU A 111 3.27 -5.53 -10.90
N LEU A 112 2.65 -4.51 -10.31
CA LEU A 112 1.23 -4.24 -10.53
C LEU A 112 0.94 -4.01 -12.03
N GLN A 113 1.77 -3.22 -12.71
CA GLN A 113 1.60 -2.96 -14.13
C GLN A 113 1.89 -4.20 -15.00
N ALA A 114 2.86 -5.02 -14.63
CA ALA A 114 3.16 -6.30 -15.27
C ALA A 114 1.98 -7.27 -15.15
N TYR A 115 1.29 -7.30 -14.00
CA TYR A 115 0.08 -8.09 -13.79
C TYR A 115 -1.05 -7.64 -14.73
N ILE A 116 -1.32 -6.33 -14.77
CA ILE A 116 -2.37 -5.74 -15.64
C ILE A 116 -2.05 -6.01 -17.12
N SER A 117 -0.78 -5.89 -17.50
CA SER A 117 -0.29 -6.06 -18.87
C SER A 117 -0.04 -7.53 -19.26
N LYS A 118 -0.22 -8.47 -18.32
CA LYS A 118 -0.01 -9.92 -18.50
C LYS A 118 1.42 -10.26 -18.98
N PHE A 119 2.42 -9.57 -18.46
CA PHE A 119 3.81 -9.90 -18.73
C PHE A 119 4.18 -11.26 -18.12
N LYS A 120 5.11 -11.97 -18.78
CA LYS A 120 5.66 -13.23 -18.28
C LYS A 120 6.90 -12.93 -17.44
N LEU A 121 6.88 -13.35 -16.19
CA LEU A 121 8.01 -13.29 -15.27
C LEU A 121 8.70 -14.66 -15.23
N GLU A 122 10.03 -14.68 -15.24
CA GLU A 122 10.85 -15.89 -15.19
C GLU A 122 11.14 -16.31 -13.75
N GLY A 123 11.35 -15.35 -12.84
CA GLY A 123 11.65 -15.62 -11.42
C GLY A 123 10.44 -16.13 -10.60
N PHE A 124 10.63 -17.23 -9.88
CA PHE A 124 9.61 -17.77 -8.96
C PHE A 124 9.26 -16.80 -7.82
N ASP A 125 10.27 -16.16 -7.22
CA ASP A 125 10.09 -15.19 -6.14
C ASP A 125 9.30 -13.96 -6.62
N LEU A 126 9.64 -13.44 -7.81
CA LEU A 126 8.92 -12.32 -8.43
C LEU A 126 7.47 -12.68 -8.77
N ASN A 127 7.20 -13.88 -9.27
CA ASN A 127 5.84 -14.36 -9.51
C ASN A 127 5.04 -14.45 -8.21
N SER A 128 5.68 -14.87 -7.12
CA SER A 128 5.02 -14.92 -5.80
C SER A 128 4.66 -13.53 -5.29
N ASP A 129 5.58 -12.57 -5.41
CA ASP A 129 5.34 -11.16 -5.06
C ASP A 129 4.25 -10.54 -5.95
N LEU A 130 4.27 -10.82 -7.26
CA LEU A 130 3.24 -10.39 -8.23
C LEU A 130 1.84 -10.82 -7.79
N VAL A 131 1.66 -12.10 -7.44
CA VAL A 131 0.37 -12.64 -7.02
C VAL A 131 -0.10 -11.97 -5.72
N TYR A 132 0.81 -11.76 -4.76
CA TYR A 132 0.48 -11.07 -3.51
C TYR A 132 0.04 -9.62 -3.75
N ILE A 133 0.75 -8.89 -4.61
CA ILE A 133 0.42 -7.52 -4.99
C ILE A 133 -0.95 -7.48 -5.70
N ALA A 134 -1.19 -8.36 -6.67
CA ALA A 134 -2.45 -8.42 -7.41
C ALA A 134 -3.66 -8.73 -6.52
N GLN A 135 -3.51 -9.68 -5.58
CA GLN A 135 -4.56 -10.00 -4.61
C GLN A 135 -4.84 -8.87 -3.62
N SER A 136 -3.83 -8.04 -3.33
CA SER A 136 -4.00 -6.87 -2.46
C SER A 136 -4.60 -5.69 -3.23
N ALA A 137 -4.25 -5.55 -4.53
CA ALA A 137 -4.76 -4.50 -5.40
C ALA A 137 -6.28 -4.50 -5.50
N SER A 138 -6.92 -5.67 -5.57
CA SER A 138 -8.39 -5.79 -5.68
C SER A 138 -9.17 -5.21 -4.49
N ARG A 139 -8.52 -5.03 -3.33
CA ARG A 139 -9.13 -4.43 -2.14
C ARG A 139 -8.71 -2.97 -1.94
N ILE A 140 -7.52 -2.61 -2.41
CA ILE A 140 -6.93 -1.29 -2.19
C ILE A 140 -7.37 -0.29 -3.27
N MET A 141 -7.54 -0.73 -4.51
CA MET A 141 -7.88 0.10 -5.68
C MET A 141 -9.36 0.08 -6.03
#